data_AF-A0A8B9ZP83-F1
#
_entry.id   AF-A0A8B9ZP83-F1
#
_cell.length_a   1.000
_cell.length_b   1.000
_cell.length_c   1.000
_cell.angle_alpha   90.00
_cell.angle_beta   90.00
_cell.angle_gamma   90.00
#
_symmetry.space_group_name_H-M   'P 1'
#
loop_
_entity.id
_entity.type
_entity.pdbx_description
1 polymer ?
#
loop_
_entity_poly.entity_id
_entity_poly.type
_entity_poly.pdbx_seq_one_letter_code
_entity_poly.pdbx_strand_id
1 'polypeptide(L)'
;MMKESDPSWKPTFIVKPDGGCQGDGIYLVKDPSDVRLTGSLQNRPAVVQEYICKPLLVDKLKFDIRLYVLLKSLEPLEIYVAKDGLSRFCTEPYQEPTVKNLHQVFMHLTNYSLNIHSGNFIHSDNANTGSKRTFSSILCRLSSRGADVKKVWSDIISLVIKTIIALTPELKVYYQSDIPAGKPGPTCFQILGFDILLMKNLKPMLLEVNANPSMRIEHEQELSPGVFENVPSPVDEEVKVAVIRDTLRLVDPQKKKRKDIHYSNASQAPPLHSNKTTEAGLPSLCLKQVFPKYAKQFNYLRLVDKVAALFIRFLGVKGTTKLGPTGFRTFIRLVICPLYEWNEV
;
A
#
# COMPACT_ATOMS: atom_id res chain seq x y z
N MET A 1 42.09 23.64 -19.38
CA MET A 1 42.09 22.60 -18.33
C MET A 1 40.86 22.80 -17.46
N MET A 2 39.77 22.11 -17.78
CA MET A 2 38.59 22.08 -16.91
C MET A 2 38.98 21.26 -15.67
N LYS A 3 38.79 21.83 -14.48
CA LYS A 3 38.95 21.11 -13.22
C LYS A 3 38.07 19.87 -13.27
N GLU A 4 38.68 18.69 -13.18
CA GLU A 4 37.99 17.44 -12.88
C GLU A 4 37.18 17.67 -11.60
N SER A 5 35.86 17.72 -11.75
CA SER A 5 34.93 17.69 -10.63
C SER A 5 35.10 16.34 -9.92
N ASP A 6 35.42 16.41 -8.64
CA ASP A 6 35.51 15.31 -7.69
C ASP A 6 34.54 14.14 -7.98
N PRO A 7 35.01 12.89 -8.20
CA PRO A 7 34.16 11.74 -8.55
C PRO A 7 33.43 11.13 -7.34
N SER A 8 33.32 11.85 -6.21
CA SER A 8 33.11 11.27 -4.88
C SER A 8 31.67 10.87 -4.53
N TRP A 9 30.67 11.10 -5.40
CA TRP A 9 29.32 10.57 -5.17
C TRP A 9 28.56 10.29 -6.47
N LYS A 10 28.63 9.06 -6.97
CA LYS A 10 27.64 8.54 -7.92
C LYS A 10 26.50 7.85 -7.14
N PRO A 11 25.23 8.29 -7.29
CA PRO A 11 24.10 7.61 -6.68
C PRO A 11 24.02 6.16 -7.17
N THR A 12 23.53 5.26 -6.30
CA THR A 12 23.20 3.89 -6.71
C THR A 12 21.75 3.87 -7.15
N PHE A 13 21.45 3.13 -8.21
CA PHE A 13 20.10 2.94 -8.72
C PHE A 13 19.69 1.49 -8.61
N ILE A 14 18.39 1.26 -8.45
CA ILE A 14 17.74 -0.04 -8.55
C ILE A 14 16.88 -0.05 -9.81
N VAL A 15 17.08 -1.05 -10.64
CA VAL A 15 16.32 -1.27 -11.88
C VAL A 15 15.26 -2.34 -11.61
N LYS A 16 14.00 -2.02 -11.88
CA LYS A 16 12.84 -2.89 -11.67
C LYS A 16 12.11 -3.12 -13.00
N PRO A 17 12.28 -4.28 -13.66
CA PRO A 17 11.55 -4.60 -14.89
C PRO A 17 10.04 -4.73 -14.66
N ASP A 18 9.25 -4.32 -15.65
CA ASP A 18 7.79 -4.43 -15.66
C ASP A 18 7.35 -5.89 -15.87
N GLY A 19 6.22 -6.25 -15.25
CA GLY A 19 5.71 -7.63 -15.22
C GLY A 19 6.52 -8.61 -14.37
N GLY A 20 7.57 -8.17 -13.68
CA GLY A 20 8.26 -8.96 -12.66
C GLY A 20 7.44 -9.01 -11.37
N CYS A 21 7.18 -10.20 -10.85
CA CYS A 21 6.76 -10.38 -9.46
C CYS A 21 7.93 -10.94 -8.65
N GLN A 22 7.84 -10.93 -7.32
CA GLN A 22 8.76 -11.70 -6.47
C GLN A 22 10.24 -11.26 -6.49
N GLY A 23 10.56 -10.12 -7.10
CA GLY A 23 11.93 -9.60 -7.19
C GLY A 23 12.72 -10.12 -8.40
N ASP A 24 12.07 -10.85 -9.31
CA ASP A 24 12.71 -11.36 -10.51
C ASP A 24 13.18 -10.21 -11.43
N GLY A 25 14.41 -10.34 -11.93
CA GLY A 25 15.06 -9.35 -12.79
C GLY A 25 15.46 -8.03 -12.13
N ILE A 26 15.31 -7.87 -10.81
CA ILE A 26 15.75 -6.65 -10.10
C ILE A 26 17.27 -6.67 -9.87
N TYR A 27 17.94 -5.58 -10.23
CA TYR A 27 19.39 -5.43 -10.00
C TYR A 27 19.77 -3.99 -9.65
N LEU A 28 20.97 -3.82 -9.10
CA LEU A 28 21.54 -2.52 -8.77
C LEU A 28 22.59 -2.10 -9.80
N VAL A 29 22.66 -0.80 -10.08
CA VAL A 29 23.68 -0.19 -10.95
C VAL A 29 24.25 1.07 -10.30
N LYS A 30 25.51 1.37 -10.59
CA LYS A 30 26.16 2.65 -10.24
C LYS A 30 26.54 3.47 -11.46
N ASP A 31 26.82 2.82 -12.59
CA ASP A 31 26.97 3.50 -13.87
C ASP A 31 25.66 3.37 -14.67
N PRO A 32 25.04 4.47 -15.14
CA PRO A 32 23.89 4.40 -16.04
C PRO A 32 24.16 3.58 -17.31
N SER A 33 25.42 3.49 -17.74
CA SER A 33 25.82 2.67 -18.89
C SER A 33 25.71 1.17 -18.62
N ASP A 34 25.70 0.76 -17.35
CA ASP A 34 25.55 -0.65 -16.93
C ASP A 34 24.09 -1.10 -16.92
N VAL A 35 23.13 -0.22 -17.26
CA VAL A 35 21.74 -0.61 -17.45
C VAL A 35 21.70 -1.59 -18.61
N ARG A 36 21.58 -2.87 -18.27
CA ARG A 36 21.64 -3.98 -19.22
C ARG A 36 20.38 -3.94 -20.07
N LEU A 37 20.52 -3.39 -21.28
CA LEU A 37 19.53 -3.50 -22.36
C LEU A 37 19.65 -4.83 -23.14
N THR A 38 20.54 -5.74 -22.72
CA THR A 38 20.97 -6.91 -23.51
C THR A 38 20.57 -8.24 -22.88
N GLY A 39 19.69 -8.98 -23.57
CA GLY A 39 19.12 -10.28 -23.21
C GLY A 39 17.64 -10.35 -23.60
N SER A 40 17.00 -11.53 -23.65
CA SER A 40 15.60 -11.78 -24.08
C SER A 40 14.49 -10.95 -23.37
N LEU A 41 14.88 -10.06 -22.45
CA LEU A 41 14.10 -9.04 -21.74
C LEU A 41 13.94 -7.71 -22.52
N GLN A 42 14.44 -7.62 -23.76
CA GLN A 42 14.59 -6.41 -24.57
C GLN A 42 13.35 -5.51 -24.79
N ASN A 43 12.15 -5.91 -24.39
CA ASN A 43 10.92 -5.13 -24.61
C ASN A 43 10.08 -4.91 -23.36
N ARG A 44 10.58 -5.22 -22.17
CA ARG A 44 9.82 -4.93 -20.95
C ARG A 44 10.13 -3.52 -20.47
N PRO A 45 9.12 -2.64 -20.29
CA PRO A 45 9.31 -1.37 -19.60
C PRO A 45 10.03 -1.61 -18.27
N ALA A 46 10.76 -0.62 -17.76
CA ALA A 46 11.40 -0.74 -16.46
C ALA A 46 11.36 0.60 -15.73
N VAL A 47 11.32 0.54 -14.40
CA VAL A 47 11.51 1.71 -13.54
C VAL A 47 12.92 1.71 -13.00
N VAL A 48 13.66 2.78 -13.30
CA VAL A 48 14.94 3.06 -12.64
C VAL A 48 14.66 4.02 -11.49
N GLN A 49 15.03 3.62 -10.28
CA GLN A 49 14.78 4.37 -9.06
C GLN A 49 16.09 4.55 -8.30
N GLU A 50 16.29 5.71 -7.67
CA GLU A 50 17.41 5.90 -6.74
C GLU A 50 17.29 4.91 -5.58
N TYR A 51 18.37 4.18 -5.31
CA TYR A 51 18.41 3.18 -4.26
C TYR A 51 18.61 3.82 -2.88
N ILE A 52 17.81 3.41 -1.91
CA ILE A 52 17.92 3.89 -0.53
C ILE A 52 19.10 3.19 0.16
N CYS A 53 20.25 3.87 0.20
CA CYS A 53 21.51 3.34 0.76
C CYS A 53 21.56 3.32 2.30
N LYS A 54 20.68 4.05 2.99
CA LYS A 54 20.68 4.17 4.46
C LYS A 54 19.34 3.70 5.06
N PRO A 55 18.96 2.42 4.87
CA PRO A 55 17.78 1.87 5.52
C PRO A 55 17.98 1.76 7.03
N LEU A 56 16.88 1.71 7.77
CA LEU A 56 16.89 1.22 9.15
C LEU A 56 17.27 -0.27 9.11
N LEU A 57 18.18 -0.66 10.01
CA LEU A 57 18.62 -2.04 10.16
C LEU A 57 18.18 -2.59 11.50
N VAL A 58 17.77 -3.85 11.51
CA VAL A 58 17.51 -4.63 12.72
C VAL A 58 18.34 -5.90 12.62
N ASP A 59 19.14 -6.18 13.64
CA ASP A 59 20.12 -7.28 13.63
C ASP A 59 21.13 -7.21 12.47
N LYS A 60 21.49 -5.98 12.05
CA LYS A 60 22.31 -5.67 10.88
C LYS A 60 21.68 -6.05 9.52
N LEU A 61 20.44 -6.53 9.52
CA LEU A 61 19.72 -6.92 8.32
C LEU A 61 18.83 -5.78 7.83
N LYS A 62 18.77 -5.61 6.51
CA LYS A 62 17.78 -4.75 5.85
C LYS A 62 16.42 -5.46 5.89
N PHE A 63 15.35 -4.71 6.07
CA PHE A 63 14.00 -5.24 6.02
C PHE A 63 13.05 -4.22 5.41
N ASP A 64 11.94 -4.69 4.88
CA ASP A 64 10.81 -3.84 4.49
C ASP A 64 9.53 -4.28 5.21
N ILE A 65 8.52 -3.42 5.18
CA ILE A 65 7.26 -3.60 5.88
C ILE A 65 6.16 -3.79 4.84
N ARG A 66 5.53 -4.97 4.84
CA ARG A 66 4.26 -5.24 4.19
C ARG A 66 3.12 -4.83 5.12
N LEU A 67 2.50 -3.68 4.83
CA LEU A 67 1.34 -3.18 5.55
C LEU A 67 0.05 -3.41 4.75
N TYR A 68 -1.00 -3.91 5.40
CA TYR A 68 -2.29 -4.15 4.76
C TYR A 68 -3.22 -2.95 4.90
N VAL A 69 -3.80 -2.52 3.77
CA VAL A 69 -4.70 -1.37 3.69
C VAL A 69 -5.99 -1.80 3.01
N LEU A 70 -7.14 -1.56 3.62
CA LEU A 70 -8.45 -1.77 3.02
C LEU A 70 -8.96 -0.44 2.46
N LEU A 71 -9.09 -0.37 1.14
CA LEU A 71 -9.87 0.64 0.44
C LEU A 71 -11.31 0.14 0.36
N LYS A 72 -12.16 0.63 1.28
CA LYS A 72 -13.54 0.13 1.43
C LYS A 72 -14.51 0.81 0.47
N SER A 73 -14.30 2.09 0.18
CA SER A 73 -15.19 2.89 -0.65
C SER A 73 -14.43 4.07 -1.27
N LEU A 74 -14.81 4.46 -2.49
CA LEU A 74 -14.33 5.67 -3.16
C LEU A 74 -15.26 6.87 -2.93
N GLU A 75 -16.55 6.63 -2.63
CA GLU A 75 -17.56 7.68 -2.42
C GLU A 75 -18.59 7.27 -1.36
N PRO A 76 -18.50 7.80 -0.11
CA PRO A 76 -17.38 8.61 0.39
C PRO A 76 -16.08 7.80 0.44
N LEU A 77 -14.93 8.46 0.33
CA LEU A 77 -13.62 7.81 0.45
C LEU A 77 -13.45 7.22 1.85
N GLU A 78 -13.17 5.92 1.94
CA GLU A 78 -12.97 5.21 3.20
C GLU A 78 -11.71 4.34 3.15
N ILE A 79 -10.73 4.67 4.00
CA ILE A 79 -9.43 4.01 4.07
C ILE A 79 -9.24 3.45 5.47
N TYR A 80 -8.89 2.17 5.55
CA TYR A 80 -8.57 1.48 6.78
C TYR A 80 -7.16 0.90 6.71
N VAL A 81 -6.40 1.02 7.79
CA VAL A 81 -5.03 0.51 7.90
C VAL A 81 -5.00 -0.57 8.97
N ALA A 82 -4.37 -1.71 8.68
CA ALA A 82 -4.16 -2.76 9.67
C ALA A 82 -3.24 -2.27 10.79
N LYS A 83 -3.55 -2.61 12.04
CA LYS A 83 -2.74 -2.25 13.22
C LYS A 83 -1.35 -2.88 13.22
N ASP A 84 -1.13 -3.87 12.36
CA ASP A 84 0.13 -4.60 12.23
C ASP A 84 0.35 -5.01 10.77
N GLY A 85 1.55 -5.47 10.47
CA GLY A 85 1.99 -5.94 9.16
C GLY A 85 3.13 -6.94 9.29
N LEU A 86 3.74 -7.31 8.17
CA LEU A 86 4.88 -8.23 8.11
C LEU A 86 6.15 -7.45 7.84
N SER A 87 7.16 -7.62 8.68
CA SER A 87 8.53 -7.16 8.43
C SER A 87 9.32 -8.31 7.80
N ARG A 88 9.78 -8.12 6.57
CA ARG A 88 10.48 -9.15 5.77
C ARG A 88 11.95 -8.79 5.69
N PHE A 89 12.80 -9.70 6.15
CA PHE A 89 14.22 -9.46 6.29
C PHE A 89 15.00 -10.04 5.11
N CYS A 90 16.03 -9.30 4.69
CA CYS A 90 17.19 -9.85 4.03
C CYS A 90 17.85 -10.94 4.91
N THR A 91 18.53 -11.89 4.31
CA THR A 91 19.21 -12.99 5.02
C THR A 91 20.70 -12.78 5.19
N GLU A 92 21.26 -11.72 4.60
CA GLU A 92 22.66 -11.33 4.77
C GLU A 92 22.81 -9.93 5.41
N PRO A 93 23.85 -9.71 6.25
CA PRO A 93 24.14 -8.41 6.84
C PRO A 93 24.29 -7.31 5.79
N TYR A 94 23.55 -6.22 5.99
CA TYR A 94 23.57 -5.10 5.07
C TYR A 94 24.89 -4.35 5.11
N GLN A 95 25.40 -4.04 3.91
CA GLN A 95 26.47 -3.07 3.68
C GLN A 95 25.98 -2.05 2.66
N GLU A 96 26.46 -0.81 2.73
CA GLU A 96 26.11 0.19 1.72
C GLU A 96 26.59 -0.27 0.33
N PRO A 97 25.86 0.05 -0.75
CA PRO A 97 26.20 -0.43 -2.09
C PRO A 97 27.55 0.09 -2.57
N THR A 98 28.38 -0.82 -3.04
CA THR A 98 29.66 -0.61 -3.71
C THR A 98 29.70 -1.48 -4.95
N VAL A 99 30.57 -1.18 -5.93
CA VAL A 99 30.71 -2.02 -7.14
C VAL A 99 30.98 -3.49 -6.80
N LYS A 100 31.60 -3.77 -5.64
CA LYS A 100 31.91 -5.12 -5.16
C LYS A 100 30.72 -5.90 -4.62
N ASN A 101 29.63 -5.25 -4.22
CA ASN A 101 28.48 -5.93 -3.57
C ASN A 101 27.13 -5.71 -4.28
N LEU A 102 27.06 -4.98 -5.40
CA LEU A 102 25.79 -4.77 -6.13
C LEU A 102 25.06 -6.07 -6.51
N HIS A 103 25.81 -7.14 -6.76
CA HIS A 103 25.29 -8.46 -7.12
C HIS A 103 24.82 -9.30 -5.91
N GLN A 104 25.09 -8.86 -4.68
CA GLN A 104 24.72 -9.57 -3.46
C GLN A 104 23.24 -9.30 -3.12
N VAL A 105 22.36 -10.01 -3.80
CA VAL A 105 20.91 -9.78 -3.73
C VAL A 105 20.33 -10.03 -2.34
N PHE A 106 20.85 -11.01 -1.58
CA PHE A 106 20.35 -11.39 -0.25
C PHE A 106 20.58 -10.36 0.84
N MET A 107 21.46 -9.36 0.63
CA MET A 107 21.58 -8.20 1.53
C MET A 107 20.78 -6.98 1.04
N HIS A 108 20.41 -6.92 -0.24
CA HIS A 108 19.81 -5.73 -0.84
C HIS A 108 18.32 -5.85 -1.14
N LEU A 109 17.80 -7.04 -1.40
CA LEU A 109 16.41 -7.29 -1.77
C LEU A 109 15.70 -8.05 -0.66
N THR A 110 14.60 -7.50 -0.14
CA THR A 110 13.86 -8.05 1.02
C THR A 110 12.74 -9.00 0.62
N ASN A 111 12.58 -9.27 -0.68
CA ASN A 111 11.52 -10.13 -1.21
C ASN A 111 11.58 -11.52 -0.56
N TYR A 112 10.47 -11.96 0.01
CA TYR A 112 10.36 -13.27 0.66
C TYR A 112 10.70 -14.42 -0.30
N SER A 113 10.15 -14.38 -1.52
CA SER A 113 10.38 -15.34 -2.59
C SER A 113 11.85 -15.52 -2.96
N LEU A 114 12.67 -14.47 -2.80
CA LEU A 114 14.10 -14.59 -2.99
C LEU A 114 14.73 -15.19 -1.73
N ASN A 115 14.50 -14.56 -0.58
CA ASN A 115 15.21 -14.86 0.65
C ASN A 115 14.91 -16.25 1.21
N ILE A 116 13.72 -16.83 0.95
CA ILE A 116 13.36 -18.17 1.41
C ILE A 116 14.33 -19.25 0.89
N HIS A 117 14.95 -19.03 -0.28
CA HIS A 117 15.92 -19.95 -0.87
C HIS A 117 17.34 -19.73 -0.35
N SER A 118 17.56 -18.76 0.54
CA SER A 118 18.84 -18.56 1.19
C SER A 118 19.03 -19.59 2.30
N GLY A 119 20.21 -20.21 2.39
CA GLY A 119 20.56 -21.10 3.51
C GLY A 119 20.54 -20.40 4.88
N ASN A 120 20.51 -19.06 4.91
CA ASN A 120 20.43 -18.24 6.12
C ASN A 120 18.98 -17.82 6.47
N PHE A 121 17.97 -18.30 5.73
CA PHE A 121 16.58 -17.98 6.05
C PHE A 121 16.13 -18.73 7.30
N ILE A 122 15.62 -17.99 8.29
CA ILE A 122 15.18 -18.55 9.56
C ILE A 122 13.66 -18.54 9.61
N HIS A 123 13.06 -19.73 9.48
CA HIS A 123 11.69 -19.99 9.88
C HIS A 123 11.62 -20.03 11.41
N SER A 124 10.61 -19.38 11.99
CA SER A 124 10.47 -19.30 13.44
C SER A 124 9.03 -19.61 13.84
N ASP A 125 8.88 -20.39 14.91
CA ASP A 125 7.58 -20.71 15.51
C ASP A 125 6.99 -19.53 16.30
N ASN A 126 7.78 -18.47 16.50
CA ASN A 126 7.36 -17.24 17.17
C ASN A 126 7.25 -16.12 16.14
N ALA A 127 6.09 -15.45 16.13
CA ALA A 127 5.78 -14.39 15.18
C ALA A 127 6.71 -13.17 15.25
N ASN A 128 7.52 -13.04 16.30
CA ASN A 128 8.39 -11.90 16.57
C ASN A 128 9.87 -12.14 16.24
N THR A 129 10.23 -13.33 15.74
CA THR A 129 11.63 -13.75 15.47
C THR A 129 11.78 -14.36 14.06
N GLY A 130 13.02 -14.69 13.66
CA GLY A 130 13.32 -15.23 12.33
C GLY A 130 13.44 -14.17 11.23
N SER A 131 13.33 -14.59 9.96
CA SER A 131 13.47 -13.73 8.78
C SER A 131 12.15 -13.06 8.35
N LYS A 132 11.05 -13.35 9.04
CA LYS A 132 9.74 -12.71 8.88
C LYS A 132 9.14 -12.48 10.27
N ARG A 133 8.82 -11.24 10.59
CA ARG A 133 8.37 -10.83 11.94
C ARG A 133 7.15 -9.94 11.87
N THR A 134 6.34 -9.87 12.91
CA THR A 134 5.30 -8.83 13.04
C THR A 134 5.96 -7.44 13.05
N PHE A 135 5.30 -6.43 12.47
CA PHE A 135 5.81 -5.07 12.53
C PHE A 135 5.70 -4.49 13.94
N SER A 136 4.69 -4.89 14.72
CA SER A 136 4.57 -4.55 16.14
C SER A 136 5.80 -4.95 16.96
N SER A 137 6.42 -6.11 16.69
CA SER A 137 7.68 -6.50 17.34
C SER A 137 8.83 -5.53 17.05
N ILE A 138 8.93 -5.04 15.81
CA ILE A 138 9.93 -4.06 15.41
C ILE A 138 9.70 -2.73 16.11
N LEU A 139 8.44 -2.25 16.15
CA LEU A 139 8.08 -1.04 16.86
C LEU A 139 8.38 -1.15 18.36
N CYS A 140 8.08 -2.28 19.00
CA CYS A 140 8.41 -2.52 20.41
C CYS A 140 9.92 -2.36 20.67
N ARG A 141 10.76 -2.96 19.80
CA ARG A 141 12.22 -2.83 19.87
C ARG A 141 12.74 -1.42 19.60
N LEU A 142 12.08 -0.67 18.71
CA LEU A 142 12.42 0.73 18.47
C LEU A 142 12.04 1.61 19.67
N SER A 143 10.87 1.37 20.26
CA SER A 143 10.40 2.08 21.45
C SER A 143 11.32 1.84 22.64
N SER A 144 11.81 0.61 22.87
CA SER A 144 12.76 0.32 23.94
C SER A 144 14.12 0.99 23.76
N ARG A 145 14.42 1.47 22.54
CA ARG A 145 15.61 2.26 22.20
C ARG A 145 15.34 3.77 22.15
N GLY A 146 14.16 4.22 22.61
CA GLY A 146 13.79 5.64 22.70
C GLY A 146 13.25 6.25 21.40
N ALA A 147 12.92 5.45 20.38
CA ALA A 147 12.29 5.98 19.18
C ALA A 147 10.82 6.39 19.43
N ASP A 148 10.39 7.50 18.81
CA ASP A 148 8.98 7.91 18.81
C ASP A 148 8.17 7.09 17.80
N VAL A 149 7.71 5.92 18.26
CA VAL A 149 6.88 5.00 17.45
C VAL A 149 5.53 5.59 17.05
N LYS A 150 5.00 6.54 17.83
CA LYS A 150 3.73 7.20 17.49
C LYS A 150 3.91 8.10 16.28
N LYS A 151 5.02 8.83 16.22
CA LYS A 151 5.40 9.62 15.05
C LYS A 151 5.63 8.73 13.82
N VAL A 152 6.39 7.64 13.96
CA VAL A 152 6.61 6.69 12.85
C VAL A 152 5.28 6.18 12.28
N TRP A 153 4.34 5.78 13.14
CA TRP A 153 3.03 5.32 12.70
C TRP A 153 2.19 6.42 12.06
N SER A 154 2.26 7.64 12.60
CA SER A 154 1.62 8.82 12.00
C SER A 154 2.16 9.12 10.59
N ASP A 155 3.47 9.03 10.39
CA ASP A 155 4.12 9.24 9.11
C ASP A 155 3.75 8.15 8.09
N ILE A 156 3.65 6.89 8.53
CA ILE A 156 3.16 5.77 7.71
C ILE A 156 1.70 5.98 7.29
N ILE A 157 0.82 6.37 8.22
CA ILE A 157 -0.59 6.66 7.90
C ILE A 157 -0.68 7.82 6.89
N SER A 158 0.12 8.87 7.08
CA SER A 158 0.19 10.01 6.16
C SER A 158 0.62 9.57 4.76
N LEU A 159 1.64 8.71 4.67
CA LEU A 159 2.09 8.11 3.42
C LEU A 159 0.96 7.32 2.73
N VAL A 160 0.27 6.43 3.46
CA VAL A 160 -0.85 5.64 2.90
C VAL A 160 -1.96 6.54 2.38
N ILE A 161 -2.41 7.53 3.17
CA ILE A 161 -3.51 8.43 2.77
C ILE A 161 -3.12 9.21 1.51
N LYS A 162 -1.91 9.78 1.46
CA LYS A 162 -1.42 10.54 0.30
C LYS A 162 -1.41 9.68 -0.97
N THR A 163 -0.90 8.44 -0.87
CA THR A 163 -0.87 7.52 -2.00
C THR A 163 -2.27 7.18 -2.49
N ILE A 164 -3.22 6.86 -1.60
CA ILE A 164 -4.59 6.54 -2.01
C ILE A 164 -5.31 7.77 -2.60
N ILE A 165 -5.11 8.96 -2.03
CA ILE A 165 -5.67 10.21 -2.59
C ILE A 165 -5.16 10.44 -4.01
N ALA A 166 -3.88 10.16 -4.29
CA ALA A 166 -3.32 10.30 -5.64
C ALA A 166 -3.98 9.33 -6.64
N LEU A 167 -4.35 8.12 -6.21
CA LEU A 167 -5.02 7.10 -7.06
C LEU A 167 -6.53 7.33 -7.21
N THR A 168 -7.16 8.01 -6.24
CA THR A 168 -8.63 8.15 -6.15
C THR A 168 -9.30 8.75 -7.40
N PRO A 169 -8.79 9.82 -8.04
CA PRO A 169 -9.46 10.47 -9.16
C PRO A 169 -9.64 9.52 -10.35
N GLU A 170 -8.58 8.79 -10.71
CA GLU A 170 -8.58 7.84 -11.82
C GLU A 170 -9.49 6.64 -11.51
N LEU A 171 -9.38 6.08 -10.30
CA LEU A 171 -10.25 4.98 -9.87
C LEU A 171 -11.73 5.37 -9.89
N LYS A 172 -12.08 6.61 -9.54
CA LYS A 172 -13.47 7.09 -9.63
C LYS A 172 -13.97 7.14 -11.08
N VAL A 173 -13.13 7.58 -12.02
CA VAL A 173 -13.51 7.64 -13.44
C VAL A 173 -13.77 6.22 -13.98
N TYR A 174 -12.86 5.28 -13.71
CA TYR A 174 -13.05 3.86 -14.09
C TYR A 174 -14.25 3.22 -13.39
N TYR A 175 -14.42 3.46 -12.10
CA TYR A 175 -15.55 2.90 -11.36
C TYR A 175 -16.88 3.39 -11.95
N GLN A 176 -17.00 4.66 -12.31
CA GLN A 176 -18.22 5.20 -12.89
C GLN A 176 -18.45 4.85 -14.36
N SER A 177 -17.39 4.57 -15.13
CA SER A 177 -17.56 4.06 -16.50
C SER A 177 -18.24 2.70 -16.50
N ASP A 178 -17.95 1.87 -15.50
CA ASP A 178 -18.42 0.49 -15.39
C ASP A 178 -19.71 0.39 -14.56
N ILE A 179 -19.81 1.18 -13.48
CA ILE A 179 -20.94 1.20 -12.54
C ILE A 179 -21.48 2.63 -12.40
N PRO A 180 -22.43 3.04 -13.27
CA PRO A 180 -22.97 4.40 -13.24
C PRO A 180 -23.72 4.72 -11.95
N ALA A 181 -23.64 5.99 -11.53
CA ALA A 181 -24.37 6.49 -10.37
C ALA A 181 -25.89 6.24 -10.50
N GLY A 182 -26.50 5.76 -9.41
CA GLY A 182 -27.95 5.50 -9.35
C GLY A 182 -28.41 4.19 -10.00
N LYS A 183 -27.50 3.37 -10.54
CA LYS A 183 -27.83 2.02 -11.02
C LYS A 183 -27.48 0.96 -9.99
N PRO A 184 -28.25 -0.15 -9.92
CA PRO A 184 -27.84 -1.30 -9.14
C PRO A 184 -26.54 -1.86 -9.73
N GLY A 185 -25.52 -1.99 -8.88
CA GLY A 185 -24.21 -2.52 -9.25
C GLY A 185 -23.48 -3.03 -8.00
N PRO A 186 -22.43 -3.84 -8.17
CA PRO A 186 -21.67 -4.36 -7.03
C PRO A 186 -20.98 -3.22 -6.30
N THR A 187 -20.90 -3.32 -4.97
CA THR A 187 -19.99 -2.47 -4.18
C THR A 187 -18.61 -3.11 -4.15
N CYS A 188 -17.60 -2.37 -4.59
CA CYS A 188 -16.22 -2.85 -4.62
C CYS A 188 -15.46 -2.45 -3.35
N PHE A 189 -14.54 -3.32 -2.93
CA PHE A 189 -13.50 -3.01 -1.94
C PHE A 189 -12.21 -3.69 -2.39
N GLN A 190 -11.06 -3.20 -1.91
CA GLN A 190 -9.76 -3.80 -2.24
C GLN A 190 -8.88 -3.86 -1.00
N ILE A 191 -8.27 -5.02 -0.74
CA ILE A 191 -7.16 -5.14 0.20
C ILE A 191 -5.86 -4.94 -0.59
N LEU A 192 -5.11 -3.91 -0.21
CA LEU A 192 -3.84 -3.52 -0.81
C LEU A 192 -2.69 -3.88 0.13
N GLY A 193 -1.56 -4.30 -0.43
CA GLY A 193 -0.31 -4.50 0.29
C GLY A 193 0.64 -3.35 0.01
N PHE A 194 0.93 -2.52 1.00
CA PHE A 194 1.91 -1.45 0.90
C PHE A 194 3.27 -1.97 1.32
N ASP A 195 4.28 -1.79 0.47
CA ASP A 195 5.67 -2.15 0.78
C ASP A 195 6.39 -0.87 1.16
N ILE A 196 6.80 -0.77 2.41
CA ILE A 196 7.34 0.44 3.02
C ILE A 196 8.73 0.14 3.58
N LEU A 197 9.71 0.98 3.24
CA LEU A 197 11.04 0.95 3.83
C LEU A 197 11.18 2.07 4.86
N LEU A 198 11.64 1.75 6.07
CA LEU A 198 12.08 2.77 7.00
C LEU A 198 13.54 3.14 6.73
N MET A 199 13.82 4.43 6.59
CA MET A 199 15.19 4.93 6.53
C MET A 199 15.84 4.94 7.93
N LYS A 200 17.16 5.10 8.01
CA LYS A 200 17.91 5.20 9.28
C LYS A 200 17.37 6.28 10.23
N ASN A 201 16.80 7.35 9.69
CA ASN A 201 16.16 8.43 10.44
C ASN A 201 14.66 8.17 10.73
N LEU A 202 14.20 6.93 10.56
CA LEU A 202 12.82 6.47 10.76
C LEU A 202 11.78 7.07 9.80
N LYS A 203 12.21 7.80 8.75
CA LYS A 203 11.29 8.27 7.70
C LYS A 203 10.78 7.07 6.87
N PRO A 204 9.46 6.90 6.71
CA PRO A 204 8.92 5.87 5.84
C PRO A 204 8.98 6.28 4.36
N MET A 205 9.38 5.35 3.52
CA MET A 205 9.49 5.48 2.07
C MET A 205 8.62 4.40 1.41
N LEU A 206 7.76 4.81 0.48
CA LEU A 206 6.94 3.88 -0.29
C LEU A 206 7.83 3.19 -1.34
N LEU A 207 7.80 1.86 -1.39
CA LEU A 207 8.48 1.09 -2.43
C LEU A 207 7.52 0.73 -3.57
N GLU A 208 6.36 0.16 -3.22
CA GLU A 208 5.32 -0.27 -4.15
C GLU A 208 3.96 -0.45 -3.45
N VAL A 209 2.89 -0.52 -4.23
CA VAL A 209 1.54 -0.89 -3.78
C VAL A 209 1.09 -2.11 -4.57
N ASN A 210 0.91 -3.22 -3.86
CA ASN A 210 0.45 -4.48 -4.41
C ASN A 210 -1.07 -4.56 -4.38
N ALA A 211 -1.71 -4.66 -5.54
CA ALA A 211 -3.16 -4.85 -5.64
C ALA A 211 -3.60 -6.25 -5.17
N ASN A 212 -2.74 -7.25 -5.31
CA ASN A 212 -3.05 -8.65 -4.97
C ASN A 212 -2.00 -9.21 -3.99
N PRO A 213 -1.93 -8.69 -2.74
CA PRO A 213 -0.97 -9.21 -1.77
C PRO A 213 -1.30 -10.67 -1.44
N SER A 214 -0.28 -11.53 -1.36
CA SER A 214 -0.45 -12.92 -0.95
C SER A 214 -1.12 -13.01 0.43
N MET A 215 -2.17 -13.83 0.53
CA MET A 215 -2.88 -14.15 1.76
C MET A 215 -2.62 -15.58 2.24
N ARG A 216 -1.63 -16.29 1.66
CA ARG A 216 -1.20 -17.61 2.16
C ARG A 216 -0.68 -17.49 3.59
N ILE A 217 -1.09 -18.39 4.47
CA ILE A 217 -0.65 -18.47 5.86
C ILE A 217 0.32 -19.63 6.11
N GLU A 218 0.71 -20.33 5.04
CA GLU A 218 1.61 -21.46 5.05
C GLU A 218 2.85 -21.15 4.22
N HIS A 219 3.90 -21.94 4.43
CA HIS A 219 5.10 -21.95 3.60
C HIS A 219 5.48 -23.39 3.25
N GLU A 220 6.11 -23.56 2.09
CA GLU A 220 6.66 -24.86 1.70
C GLU A 220 7.94 -25.13 2.49
N GLN A 221 8.03 -26.32 3.09
CA GLN A 221 9.21 -26.84 3.77
C GLN A 221 9.60 -28.16 3.12
N GLU A 222 10.88 -28.28 2.76
CA GLU A 222 11.43 -29.54 2.24
C GLU A 222 11.73 -30.47 3.42
N LEU A 223 11.04 -31.62 3.47
CA LEU A 223 11.25 -32.64 4.51
C LEU A 223 12.36 -33.63 4.12
N SER A 224 12.43 -33.95 2.84
CA SER A 224 13.45 -34.79 2.22
C SER A 224 13.63 -34.36 0.77
N PRO A 225 14.74 -34.72 0.09
CA PRO A 225 15.03 -34.25 -1.26
C PRO A 225 13.86 -34.45 -2.24
N GLY A 226 13.25 -33.35 -2.69
CA GLY A 226 12.12 -33.35 -3.61
C GLY A 226 10.73 -33.58 -2.98
N VAL A 227 10.63 -33.68 -1.66
CA VAL A 227 9.37 -33.83 -0.92
C VAL A 227 9.11 -32.56 -0.10
N PHE A 228 8.07 -31.82 -0.49
CA PHE A 228 7.66 -30.57 0.11
C PHE A 228 6.32 -30.73 0.84
N GLU A 229 6.20 -30.11 2.01
CA GLU A 229 4.96 -29.98 2.75
C GLU A 229 4.64 -28.51 3.01
N ASN A 230 3.34 -28.18 3.02
CA ASN A 230 2.89 -26.86 3.45
C ASN A 230 2.73 -26.83 4.97
N VAL A 231 3.57 -26.06 5.63
CA VAL A 231 3.56 -25.89 7.09
C VAL A 231 3.03 -24.51 7.47
N PRO A 232 2.23 -24.39 8.54
CA PRO A 232 1.73 -23.11 9.01
C PRO A 232 2.85 -22.12 9.32
N SER A 233 2.62 -20.84 9.00
CA SER A 233 3.49 -19.74 9.39
C SER A 233 2.78 -18.88 10.44
N PRO A 234 3.19 -18.97 11.73
CA PRO A 234 2.49 -18.28 12.82
C PRO A 234 2.34 -16.77 12.61
N VAL A 235 3.39 -16.12 12.08
CA VAL A 235 3.37 -14.68 11.78
C VAL A 235 2.40 -14.31 10.67
N ASP A 236 2.31 -15.15 9.63
CA ASP A 236 1.39 -14.90 8.52
C ASP A 236 -0.06 -15.14 8.98
N GLU A 237 -0.30 -16.19 9.75
CA GLU A 237 -1.62 -16.49 10.31
C GLU A 237 -2.11 -15.36 11.21
N GLU A 238 -1.29 -14.93 12.19
CA GLU A 238 -1.64 -13.88 13.15
C GLU A 238 -2.08 -12.58 12.45
N VAL A 239 -1.34 -12.17 11.41
CA VAL A 239 -1.60 -10.92 10.70
C VAL A 239 -2.74 -11.08 9.67
N LYS A 240 -2.65 -12.09 8.79
CA LYS A 240 -3.54 -12.19 7.62
C LYS A 240 -4.94 -12.64 7.99
N VAL A 241 -5.09 -13.59 8.93
CA VAL A 241 -6.43 -14.02 9.38
C VAL A 241 -7.18 -12.84 9.97
N ALA A 242 -6.53 -12.01 10.78
CA ALA A 242 -7.14 -10.81 11.35
C ALA A 242 -7.57 -9.82 10.25
N VAL A 243 -6.72 -9.56 9.25
CA VAL A 243 -7.02 -8.67 8.12
C VAL A 243 -8.24 -9.16 7.32
N ILE A 244 -8.29 -10.45 6.96
CA ILE A 244 -9.40 -11.02 6.19
C ILE A 244 -10.69 -10.99 7.02
N ARG A 245 -10.65 -11.51 8.26
CA ARG A 245 -11.81 -11.53 9.17
C ARG A 245 -12.40 -10.13 9.34
N ASP A 246 -11.55 -9.15 9.65
CA ASP A 246 -12.04 -7.80 9.94
C ASP A 246 -12.44 -7.05 8.67
N THR A 247 -11.88 -7.38 7.50
CA THR A 247 -12.40 -6.92 6.21
C THR A 247 -13.83 -7.41 6.00
N LEU A 248 -14.07 -8.71 6.13
CA LEU A 248 -15.41 -9.30 5.97
C LEU A 248 -16.42 -8.68 6.93
N ARG A 249 -16.03 -8.44 8.19
CA ARG A 249 -16.87 -7.75 9.19
C ARG A 249 -17.18 -6.29 8.85
N LEU A 250 -16.32 -5.61 8.09
CA LEU A 250 -16.49 -4.21 7.68
C LEU A 250 -17.31 -4.05 6.41
N VAL A 251 -17.26 -5.05 5.51
CA VAL A 251 -17.98 -5.03 4.22
C VAL A 251 -19.31 -5.79 4.24
N ASP A 252 -19.64 -6.45 5.36
CA ASP A 252 -20.89 -7.19 5.53
C ASP A 252 -22.13 -6.35 5.16
N PRO A 253 -22.88 -6.72 4.11
CA PRO A 253 -24.09 -6.02 3.68
C PRO A 253 -25.18 -5.95 4.75
N GLN A 254 -25.25 -6.92 5.67
CA GLN A 254 -26.28 -6.93 6.71
C GLN A 254 -26.11 -5.78 7.71
N LYS A 255 -24.87 -5.34 7.97
CA LYS A 255 -24.61 -4.16 8.80
C LYS A 255 -25.11 -2.87 8.16
N LYS A 256 -25.07 -2.79 6.82
CA LYS A 256 -25.58 -1.63 6.08
C LYS A 256 -27.11 -1.50 6.26
N LYS A 257 -27.84 -2.62 6.07
CA LYS A 257 -29.30 -2.68 6.31
C LYS A 257 -29.69 -2.27 7.73
N ARG A 258 -28.96 -2.74 8.76
CA ARG A 258 -29.24 -2.36 10.16
C ARG A 258 -29.02 -0.87 10.43
N LYS A 259 -28.00 -0.25 9.83
CA LYS A 259 -27.78 1.20 9.93
C LYS A 259 -28.88 1.98 9.23
N ASP A 260 -29.25 1.58 8.01
CA ASP A 260 -30.28 2.28 7.23
C ASP A 260 -31.66 2.23 7.91
N ILE A 261 -32.03 1.09 8.52
CA ILE A 261 -33.25 0.91 9.33
C ILE A 261 -33.20 1.80 10.59
N HIS A 262 -32.05 1.90 11.25
CA HIS A 262 -31.94 2.69 12.47
C HIS A 262 -32.05 4.20 12.21
N TYR A 263 -31.53 4.69 11.08
CA TYR A 263 -31.69 6.10 10.66
C TYR A 263 -33.11 6.44 10.21
N SER A 264 -33.81 5.50 9.56
CA SER A 264 -35.20 5.71 9.14
C SER A 264 -36.18 5.68 10.33
N ASN A 265 -35.91 4.86 11.36
CA ASN A 265 -36.74 4.82 12.58
C ASN A 265 -36.40 5.91 13.61
N ALA A 266 -35.25 6.60 13.51
CA ALA A 266 -34.90 7.70 14.42
C ALA A 266 -35.76 8.97 14.24
N SER A 267 -36.63 9.01 13.22
CA SER A 267 -37.52 10.14 12.96
C SER A 267 -38.91 9.99 13.59
N GLN A 268 -39.27 8.82 14.14
CA GLN A 268 -40.54 8.60 14.85
C GLN A 268 -40.38 7.52 15.94
N ALA A 269 -40.68 7.90 17.19
CA ALA A 269 -40.90 7.06 18.39
C ALA A 269 -39.74 6.88 19.42
N PRO A 270 -40.07 6.72 20.72
CA PRO A 270 -39.13 6.72 21.85
C PRO A 270 -38.38 5.37 22.01
N PRO A 271 -37.31 5.31 22.82
CA PRO A 271 -36.35 4.20 22.77
C PRO A 271 -36.94 2.93 23.39
N LEU A 272 -37.24 1.93 22.57
CA LEU A 272 -37.40 0.55 23.03
C LEU A 272 -36.08 -0.22 22.93
N HIS A 273 -35.84 -0.99 23.99
CA HIS A 273 -34.68 -1.85 24.25
C HIS A 273 -34.00 -2.42 23.00
N SER A 274 -32.77 -1.98 22.76
CA SER A 274 -31.90 -2.59 21.76
C SER A 274 -31.52 -4.00 22.20
N ASN A 275 -31.96 -5.01 21.44
CA ASN A 275 -31.43 -6.36 21.50
C ASN A 275 -29.91 -6.31 21.24
N LYS A 276 -29.12 -6.42 22.31
CA LYS A 276 -27.68 -6.68 22.25
C LYS A 276 -27.47 -8.11 21.74
N THR A 277 -27.32 -8.31 20.43
CA THR A 277 -26.97 -9.61 19.87
C THR A 277 -25.62 -9.58 19.13
N THR A 278 -24.78 -10.56 19.51
CA THR A 278 -23.57 -11.12 18.87
C THR A 278 -22.24 -10.36 18.77
N GLU A 279 -22.13 -9.05 19.03
CA GLU A 279 -20.79 -8.39 18.98
C GLU A 279 -19.97 -8.47 20.28
N ALA A 280 -20.57 -8.87 21.41
CA ALA A 280 -19.94 -8.78 22.73
C ALA A 280 -18.76 -9.75 22.99
N GLY A 281 -18.49 -10.70 22.09
CA GLY A 281 -17.39 -11.68 22.22
C GLY A 281 -16.32 -11.60 21.13
N LEU A 282 -16.45 -10.70 20.16
CA LEU A 282 -15.49 -10.61 19.04
C LEU A 282 -14.33 -9.66 19.38
N PRO A 283 -13.09 -9.99 18.98
CA PRO A 283 -11.96 -9.12 19.22
C PRO A 283 -12.13 -7.77 18.51
N SER A 284 -11.50 -6.74 19.09
CA SER A 284 -11.46 -5.40 18.47
C SER A 284 -10.85 -5.47 17.08
N LEU A 285 -11.37 -4.66 16.16
CA LEU A 285 -10.93 -4.66 14.76
C LEU A 285 -9.43 -4.32 14.65
N CYS A 286 -8.68 -5.13 13.90
CA CYS A 286 -7.30 -4.85 13.52
C CYS A 286 -7.23 -3.70 12.50
N LEU A 287 -8.23 -3.57 11.63
CA LEU A 287 -8.34 -2.50 10.64
C LEU A 287 -8.89 -1.23 11.30
N LYS A 288 -8.11 -0.16 11.32
CA LYS A 288 -8.47 1.14 11.88
C LYS A 288 -8.76 2.13 10.77
N GLN A 289 -9.91 2.80 10.83
CA GLN A 289 -10.27 3.83 9.87
C GLN A 289 -9.35 5.04 10.03
N VAL A 290 -8.62 5.39 8.96
CA VAL A 290 -7.74 6.56 8.90
C VAL A 290 -8.32 7.68 8.05
N PHE A 291 -9.19 7.35 7.10
CA PHE A 291 -9.96 8.31 6.33
C PHE A 291 -11.45 7.93 6.39
N PRO A 292 -12.36 8.86 6.75
CA PRO A 292 -12.18 10.32 6.85
C PRO A 292 -11.65 10.85 8.20
N LYS A 293 -11.23 9.98 9.14
CA LYS A 293 -10.71 10.39 10.47
C LYS A 293 -9.69 11.54 10.41
N TYR A 294 -8.74 11.47 9.48
CA TYR A 294 -7.72 12.52 9.28
C TYR A 294 -8.01 13.45 8.10
N ALA A 295 -9.21 13.43 7.50
CA ALA A 295 -9.51 14.15 6.25
C ALA A 295 -9.15 15.64 6.28
N LYS A 296 -9.38 16.33 7.40
CA LYS A 296 -9.04 17.76 7.56
C LYS A 296 -7.59 18.07 7.22
N GLN A 297 -6.66 17.17 7.55
CA GLN A 297 -5.22 17.34 7.31
C GLN A 297 -4.83 17.14 5.83
N PHE A 298 -5.66 16.48 5.03
CA PHE A 298 -5.33 16.10 3.65
C PHE A 298 -6.28 16.71 2.60
N ASN A 299 -7.26 17.51 3.01
CA ASN A 299 -8.25 18.11 2.11
C ASN A 299 -7.61 18.95 0.99
N TYR A 300 -6.46 19.57 1.24
CA TYR A 300 -5.73 20.36 0.24
C TYR A 300 -5.19 19.51 -0.93
N LEU A 301 -4.96 18.21 -0.71
CA LEU A 301 -4.48 17.28 -1.75
C LEU A 301 -5.61 16.76 -2.66
N ARG A 302 -6.87 17.01 -2.31
CA ARG A 302 -8.04 16.49 -3.04
C ARG A 302 -8.49 17.37 -4.20
N LEU A 303 -7.64 18.27 -4.68
CA LEU A 303 -7.96 19.13 -5.82
C LEU A 303 -8.30 18.29 -7.06
N VAL A 304 -7.45 17.32 -7.41
CA VAL A 304 -7.67 16.45 -8.58
C VAL A 304 -8.91 15.58 -8.40
N ASP A 305 -9.21 15.13 -7.18
CA ASP A 305 -10.44 14.39 -6.86
C ASP A 305 -11.70 15.25 -7.09
N LYS A 306 -11.68 16.52 -6.70
CA LYS A 306 -12.77 17.47 -7.00
C LYS A 306 -12.90 17.73 -8.50
N VAL A 307 -11.79 17.87 -9.21
CA VAL A 307 -11.78 18.02 -10.68
C VAL A 307 -12.34 16.77 -11.36
N ALA A 308 -11.98 15.57 -10.90
CA ALA A 308 -12.52 14.32 -11.41
C ALA A 308 -14.03 14.20 -11.19
N ALA A 309 -14.54 14.60 -10.02
CA ALA A 309 -15.98 14.63 -9.75
C ALA A 309 -16.73 15.58 -10.70
N LEU A 310 -16.15 16.75 -11.02
CA LEU A 310 -16.70 17.64 -12.05
C LEU A 310 -16.64 16.98 -13.42
N PHE A 311 -15.50 16.44 -13.83
CA PHE A 311 -15.31 15.76 -15.12
C PHE A 311 -16.34 14.64 -15.34
N ILE A 312 -16.50 13.78 -14.34
CA ILE A 312 -17.51 12.72 -14.25
C ILE A 312 -18.93 13.24 -14.55
N ARG A 313 -19.30 14.38 -13.99
CA ARG A 313 -20.63 14.97 -14.17
C ARG A 313 -20.90 15.37 -15.63
N PHE A 314 -19.86 15.69 -16.39
CA PHE A 314 -19.97 16.19 -17.76
C PHE A 314 -19.64 15.16 -18.85
N LEU A 315 -19.14 13.97 -18.48
CA LEU A 315 -18.79 12.89 -19.42
C LEU A 315 -19.95 12.49 -20.36
N GLY A 316 -21.20 12.63 -19.90
CA GLY A 316 -22.41 12.63 -20.73
C GLY A 316 -22.83 11.28 -21.35
N VAL A 317 -21.90 10.35 -21.58
CA VAL A 317 -22.14 9.04 -22.20
C VAL A 317 -21.50 7.93 -21.37
N LYS A 318 -22.15 6.76 -21.29
CA LYS A 318 -21.64 5.59 -20.57
C LYS A 318 -20.38 5.03 -21.23
N GLY A 319 -19.45 4.53 -20.42
CA GLY A 319 -18.28 3.78 -20.89
C GLY A 319 -17.20 4.58 -21.61
N THR A 320 -17.32 5.92 -21.69
CA THR A 320 -16.24 6.78 -22.22
C THR A 320 -15.42 7.36 -21.08
N THR A 321 -14.11 7.46 -21.30
CA THR A 321 -13.17 8.22 -20.46
C THR A 321 -12.77 9.54 -21.13
N LYS A 322 -13.43 9.90 -22.24
CA LYS A 322 -13.21 11.12 -23.03
C LYS A 322 -14.46 11.99 -23.02
N LEU A 323 -14.24 13.29 -22.81
CA LEU A 323 -15.30 14.29 -22.86
C LEU A 323 -15.63 14.65 -24.31
N GLY A 324 -16.87 14.38 -24.74
CA GLY A 324 -17.32 14.76 -26.08
C GLY A 324 -17.54 16.28 -26.23
N PRO A 325 -17.66 16.80 -27.46
CA PRO A 325 -17.82 18.24 -27.72
C PRO A 325 -18.97 18.91 -26.94
N THR A 326 -20.10 18.20 -26.77
CA THR A 326 -21.26 18.71 -26.02
C THR A 326 -21.00 18.74 -24.51
N GLY A 327 -20.37 17.70 -23.97
CA GLY A 327 -19.95 17.66 -22.56
C GLY A 327 -18.93 18.77 -22.25
N PHE A 328 -17.97 18.99 -23.15
CA PHE A 328 -16.99 20.05 -23.04
C PHE A 328 -17.62 21.45 -23.07
N ARG A 329 -18.52 21.73 -24.04
CA ARG A 329 -19.25 23.01 -24.08
C ARG A 329 -20.05 23.29 -22.81
N THR A 330 -20.68 22.25 -22.26
CA THR A 330 -21.46 22.36 -21.01
C THR A 330 -20.55 22.62 -19.81
N PHE A 331 -19.40 21.94 -19.73
CA PHE A 331 -18.38 22.17 -18.71
C PHE A 331 -17.85 23.61 -18.74
N ILE A 332 -17.46 24.12 -19.92
CA ILE A 332 -17.00 25.52 -20.07
C ILE A 332 -18.07 26.50 -19.58
N ARG A 333 -19.32 26.33 -20.03
CA ARG A 333 -20.41 27.25 -19.69
C ARG A 333 -20.76 27.27 -18.20
N LEU A 334 -20.78 26.10 -17.54
CA LEU A 334 -21.26 25.99 -16.16
C LEU A 334 -20.14 26.10 -15.10
N VAL A 335 -18.89 25.89 -15.48
CA VAL A 335 -17.76 25.87 -14.54
C VAL A 335 -16.78 27.01 -14.80
N ILE A 336 -16.45 27.31 -16.06
CA ILE A 336 -15.40 28.29 -16.39
C ILE A 336 -15.97 29.70 -16.57
N CYS A 337 -17.03 29.88 -17.36
CA CYS A 337 -17.60 31.22 -17.61
C CYS A 337 -17.97 31.98 -16.32
N PRO A 338 -18.60 31.34 -15.30
CA PRO A 338 -18.90 32.03 -14.04
C PRO A 338 -17.66 32.44 -13.25
N LEU A 339 -16.48 31.84 -13.47
CA LEU A 339 -15.24 32.26 -12.81
C LEU A 339 -14.65 33.52 -13.44
N TYR A 340 -14.94 33.80 -14.71
CA TYR A 340 -14.46 35.00 -15.40
C TYR A 340 -15.33 36.22 -15.12
N GLU A 341 -16.66 36.04 -14.99
CA GLU A 341 -17.57 37.13 -14.61
C GLU A 341 -17.32 37.66 -13.18
N TRP A 342 -16.64 36.91 -12.33
CA TRP A 342 -16.27 37.32 -10.97
C TRP A 342 -14.90 38.01 -10.87
N ASN A 343 -14.08 38.01 -11.92
CA ASN A 343 -12.77 38.68 -11.95
C ASN A 343 -12.82 40.06 -12.63
N GLU A 344 -13.99 40.51 -13.11
CA GLU A 344 -14.20 41.85 -13.68
C GLU A 344 -14.94 42.81 -12.72
N VAL A 345 -14.97 42.53 -11.41
CA VAL A 345 -15.54 43.43 -10.38
C VAL A 345 -14.51 43.85 -9.36
#